data_AF-A0A1R1YA16-F1
#
_entry.id   AF-A0A1R1YA16-F1
#
_cell.length_a   1.000
_cell.length_b   1.000
_cell.length_c   1.000
_cell.angle_alpha   90.00
_cell.angle_beta   90.00
_cell.angle_gamma   90.00
#
_symmetry.space_group_name_H-M   'P 1'
#
loop_
_entity.id
_entity.type
_entity.pdbx_description
1 polymer ?
#
loop_
_entity_poly.entity_id
_entity_poly.type
_entity_poly.pdbx_seq_one_letter_code
_entity_poly.pdbx_strand_id
1 'polypeptide(L)'
;MASQLAVDGAQSSDPEFGWGPANGYVYQRSFIEFFAIEPVALKILEHLKNNTKQDFSYYASKLNFDTNEPLILSNAVVNNASFDPSINSHLLEIESTALSWGVFPSSPVIQSALIDKLNFGYWSKEAIQLWRVWASQIGSFSKESKQFIDSVADSVYLINIVANDYKTPEKLFCFLREEF
;
A
#
# COMPACT_ATOMS: atom_id res chain seq x y z
N MET A 1 -5.29 0.87 9.90
CA MET A 1 -5.14 1.48 8.56
C MET A 1 -4.18 2.65 8.63
N ALA A 2 -3.56 3.02 7.51
CA ALA A 2 -2.44 3.96 7.47
C ALA A 2 -2.59 4.97 6.32
N SER A 3 -1.99 6.15 6.49
CA SER A 3 -1.92 7.20 5.46
C SER A 3 -0.74 8.10 5.72
N GLN A 4 -0.23 8.74 4.66
CA GLN A 4 0.84 9.73 4.73
C GLN A 4 0.60 10.83 3.69
N LEU A 5 0.98 12.07 4.01
CA LEU A 5 0.92 13.21 3.08
C LEU A 5 2.14 13.23 2.17
N ALA A 6 2.06 13.93 1.04
CA ALA A 6 3.25 14.19 0.24
C ALA A 6 4.04 15.36 0.85
N VAL A 7 5.37 15.25 0.82
CA VAL A 7 6.29 16.26 1.33
C VAL A 7 7.37 16.47 0.27
N ASP A 8 7.53 17.73 -0.17
CA ASP A 8 8.54 18.14 -1.14
C ASP A 8 9.63 18.96 -0.46
N GLY A 9 10.56 18.27 0.21
CA GLY A 9 11.76 18.90 0.77
C GLY A 9 11.54 19.68 2.06
N ALA A 10 10.88 19.06 3.05
CA ALA A 10 10.88 19.62 4.41
C ALA A 10 12.29 19.57 5.00
N GLN A 11 12.64 20.54 5.87
CA GLN A 11 13.93 20.50 6.57
C GLN A 11 14.04 19.23 7.42
N SER A 12 15.22 18.65 7.53
CA SER A 12 15.42 17.48 8.41
C SER A 12 15.14 17.77 9.90
N SER A 13 15.12 19.05 10.28
CA SER A 13 14.74 19.56 11.59
C SER A 13 13.27 19.98 11.71
N ASP A 14 12.45 19.78 10.66
CA ASP A 14 11.02 20.09 10.71
C ASP A 14 10.33 19.31 11.85
N PRO A 15 9.48 19.94 12.67
CA PRO A 15 8.91 19.30 13.85
C PRO A 15 7.88 18.20 13.54
N GLU A 16 7.31 18.19 12.33
CA GLU A 16 6.28 17.24 11.92
C GLU A 16 6.84 16.15 11.00
N PHE A 17 7.67 16.54 10.03
CA PHE A 17 8.17 15.63 8.98
C PHE A 17 9.67 15.33 9.08
N GLY A 18 10.42 16.09 9.89
CA GLY A 18 11.87 16.03 9.95
C GLY A 18 12.39 14.75 10.58
N TRP A 19 13.41 14.16 9.96
CA TRP A 19 14.19 13.05 10.50
C TRP A 19 15.60 13.02 9.88
N GLY A 20 16.52 12.27 10.51
CA GLY A 20 17.88 12.06 10.01
C GLY A 20 18.88 13.16 10.41
N PRO A 21 20.07 13.19 9.77
CA PRO A 21 21.09 14.20 10.05
C PRO A 21 20.64 15.65 9.87
N ALA A 22 21.26 16.57 10.59
CA ALA A 22 20.97 18.00 10.49
C ALA A 22 21.32 18.57 9.10
N ASN A 23 20.65 19.67 8.73
CA ASN A 23 20.85 20.41 7.48
C ASN A 23 20.54 19.62 6.19
N GLY A 24 19.69 18.60 6.29
CA GLY A 24 19.18 17.85 5.14
C GLY A 24 17.75 18.21 4.79
N TYR A 25 17.21 17.47 3.82
CA TYR A 25 15.83 17.58 3.36
C TYR A 25 15.17 16.22 3.29
N VAL A 26 13.91 16.15 3.73
CA VAL A 26 13.06 14.97 3.74
C VAL A 26 11.96 15.12 2.70
N TYR A 27 11.65 14.00 2.05
CA TYR A 27 10.63 13.88 1.03
C TYR A 27 9.73 12.70 1.32
N GLN A 28 8.48 12.81 0.90
CA GLN A 28 7.44 11.80 1.09
C GLN A 28 6.52 11.74 -0.11
N ARG A 29 6.18 10.54 -0.57
CA ARG A 29 5.00 10.32 -1.42
C ARG A 29 3.77 10.21 -0.53
N SER A 30 2.64 10.74 -1.01
CA SER A 30 1.37 10.46 -0.35
C SER A 30 0.93 9.03 -0.65
N PHE A 31 0.45 8.34 0.37
CA PHE A 31 -0.23 7.06 0.19
C PHE A 31 -1.42 6.95 1.13
N ILE A 32 -2.34 6.07 0.78
CA ILE A 32 -3.44 5.66 1.64
C ILE A 32 -3.57 4.15 1.62
N GLU A 33 -3.88 3.57 2.78
CA GLU A 33 -4.18 2.16 2.93
C GLU A 33 -5.52 1.99 3.65
N PHE A 34 -6.42 1.20 3.08
CA PHE A 34 -7.77 1.01 3.62
C PHE A 34 -8.38 -0.33 3.20
N PHE A 35 -9.42 -0.73 3.94
CA PHE A 35 -10.27 -1.86 3.58
C PHE A 35 -11.45 -1.40 2.72
N ALA A 36 -11.78 -2.17 1.70
CA ALA A 36 -12.97 -1.95 0.88
C ALA A 36 -13.66 -3.28 0.54
N ILE A 37 -15.00 -3.26 0.49
CA ILE A 37 -15.77 -4.40 -0.01
C ILE A 37 -15.47 -4.62 -1.49
N GLU A 38 -15.56 -5.87 -1.94
CA GLU A 38 -15.21 -6.28 -3.31
C GLU A 38 -15.79 -5.37 -4.42
N PRO A 39 -17.09 -4.98 -4.43
CA PRO A 39 -17.60 -4.09 -5.48
C PRO A 39 -16.92 -2.72 -5.53
N VAL A 40 -16.61 -2.14 -4.37
CA VAL A 40 -15.94 -0.84 -4.25
C VAL A 40 -14.46 -0.98 -4.62
N ALA A 41 -13.81 -2.03 -4.15
CA ALA A 41 -12.42 -2.33 -4.48
C ALA A 41 -12.21 -2.49 -5.98
N LEU A 42 -13.06 -3.28 -6.65
CA LEU A 42 -12.98 -3.50 -8.09
C LEU A 42 -13.20 -2.21 -8.89
N LYS A 43 -14.14 -1.35 -8.48
CA LYS A 43 -14.37 -0.03 -9.10
C LYS A 43 -13.12 0.86 -9.00
N ILE A 44 -12.51 0.94 -7.81
CA ILE A 44 -11.27 1.71 -7.59
C ILE A 44 -10.13 1.16 -8.46
N LEU A 45 -9.96 -0.16 -8.52
CA LEU A 45 -8.93 -0.81 -9.32
C LEU A 45 -9.13 -0.60 -10.83
N GLU A 46 -10.37 -0.58 -11.31
CA GLU A 46 -10.68 -0.25 -12.70
C GLU A 46 -10.31 1.19 -13.03
N HIS A 47 -10.65 2.13 -12.14
CA HIS A 47 -10.28 3.53 -12.32
C HIS A 47 -8.75 3.73 -12.29
N LEU A 48 -8.03 3.02 -11.40
CA LEU A 48 -6.56 3.03 -11.37
C LEU A 48 -5.92 2.47 -12.66
N LYS A 49 -6.54 1.47 -13.30
CA LYS A 49 -6.04 0.91 -14.59
C LYS A 49 -6.13 1.91 -15.74
N ASN A 50 -7.11 2.81 -15.70
CA ASN A 50 -7.29 3.84 -16.72
C ASN A 50 -6.31 5.00 -16.56
N ASN A 51 -5.61 5.09 -15.43
CA ASN A 51 -4.57 6.06 -15.16
C ASN A 51 -3.18 5.48 -15.46
N THR A 52 -2.20 6.35 -15.73
CA THR A 52 -0.85 5.88 -16.06
C THR A 52 -0.12 5.43 -14.78
N LYS A 53 0.73 4.39 -14.89
CA LYS A 53 1.66 4.00 -13.80
C LYS A 53 2.52 5.18 -13.32
N GLN A 54 2.71 6.20 -14.16
CA GLN A 54 3.42 7.41 -13.80
C GLN A 54 2.72 8.18 -12.67
N ASP A 55 1.39 8.10 -12.58
CA ASP A 55 0.60 8.83 -11.59
C ASP A 55 0.43 8.05 -10.29
N PHE A 56 0.04 6.78 -10.41
CA PHE A 56 -0.30 5.94 -9.26
C PHE A 56 0.30 4.55 -9.33
N SER A 57 0.80 4.09 -8.18
CA SER A 57 1.14 2.69 -7.93
C SER A 57 0.18 2.13 -6.88
N TYR A 58 -0.25 0.88 -7.03
CA TYR A 58 -1.13 0.26 -6.05
C TYR A 58 -0.77 -1.20 -5.77
N TYR A 59 -1.16 -1.65 -4.58
CA TYR A 59 -1.27 -3.05 -4.21
C TYR A 59 -2.65 -3.28 -3.63
N ALA A 60 -3.33 -4.33 -4.07
CA ALA A 60 -4.61 -4.75 -3.51
C ALA A 60 -4.56 -6.25 -3.23
N SER A 61 -5.12 -6.67 -2.11
CA SER A 61 -5.14 -8.08 -1.73
C SER A 61 -6.42 -8.50 -1.03
N LYS A 62 -6.92 -9.67 -1.39
CA LYS A 62 -7.93 -10.43 -0.65
C LYS A 62 -7.37 -11.80 -0.33
N LEU A 63 -7.94 -12.48 0.67
CA LEU A 63 -7.57 -13.87 0.96
C LEU A 63 -8.30 -14.83 0.01
N ASN A 64 -7.58 -15.84 -0.46
CA ASN A 64 -8.19 -16.99 -1.11
C ASN A 64 -8.93 -17.81 -0.05
N PHE A 65 -10.18 -18.17 -0.33
CA PHE A 65 -11.04 -18.89 0.61
C PHE A 65 -10.49 -20.29 0.97
N ASP A 66 -9.91 -21.00 0.00
CA ASP A 66 -9.46 -22.38 0.18
C ASP A 66 -8.08 -22.46 0.86
N THR A 67 -7.15 -21.58 0.44
CA THR A 67 -5.76 -21.65 0.89
C THR A 67 -5.45 -20.69 2.04
N ASN A 68 -6.31 -19.71 2.30
CA ASN A 68 -6.06 -18.60 3.23
C ASN A 68 -4.77 -17.82 2.89
N GLU A 69 -4.35 -17.85 1.61
CA GLU A 69 -3.20 -17.09 1.11
C GLU A 69 -3.65 -15.81 0.39
N PRO A 70 -2.83 -14.74 0.43
CA PRO A 70 -3.16 -13.47 -0.20
C PRO A 70 -3.09 -13.59 -1.72
N LEU A 71 -4.21 -13.27 -2.39
CA LEU A 71 -4.23 -12.98 -3.82
C LEU A 71 -3.90 -11.50 -4.00
N ILE A 72 -2.80 -11.19 -4.68
CA ILE A 72 -2.32 -9.80 -4.85
C ILE A 72 -2.54 -9.32 -6.29
N LEU A 73 -3.11 -8.14 -6.43
CA LEU A 73 -3.25 -7.38 -7.67
C LEU A 73 -2.43 -6.09 -7.56
N SER A 74 -1.58 -5.80 -8.55
CA SER A 74 -0.71 -4.62 -8.50
C SER A 74 -0.30 -4.16 -9.90
N ASN A 75 -0.16 -2.84 -10.09
CA ASN A 75 0.52 -2.24 -11.24
C ASN A 75 1.96 -1.79 -10.89
N ALA A 76 2.37 -1.92 -9.63
CA ALA A 76 3.65 -1.43 -9.14
C ALA A 76 4.83 -2.28 -9.64
N VAL A 77 4.59 -3.54 -10.04
CA VAL A 77 5.59 -4.44 -10.62
C VAL A 77 5.61 -4.32 -12.15
N VAL A 78 6.76 -3.97 -12.74
CA VAL A 78 7.02 -4.05 -14.18
C VAL A 78 7.60 -5.42 -14.51
N ASN A 79 6.87 -6.23 -15.27
CA ASN A 79 7.48 -7.38 -15.94
C ASN A 79 8.29 -6.88 -17.16
N ASN A 80 9.45 -6.29 -16.91
CA ASN A 80 10.38 -5.81 -17.95
C ASN A 80 11.52 -6.80 -18.24
N ALA A 81 11.29 -8.10 -18.08
CA ALA A 81 12.20 -9.12 -18.57
C ALA A 81 11.47 -9.97 -19.59
N SER A 82 11.82 -9.79 -20.87
CA SER A 82 11.87 -10.91 -21.81
C SER A 82 12.44 -12.12 -21.07
N PHE A 83 11.61 -13.15 -20.91
CA PHE A 83 11.85 -14.32 -20.07
C PHE A 83 13.19 -14.96 -20.46
N ASP A 84 14.26 -14.66 -19.72
CA ASP A 84 15.52 -15.39 -19.76
C ASP A 84 15.49 -16.43 -18.64
N PRO A 85 15.25 -17.72 -18.95
CA PRO A 85 15.16 -18.78 -17.95
C PRO A 85 16.49 -19.06 -17.22
N SER A 86 17.59 -18.38 -17.56
CA SER A 86 18.89 -18.50 -16.90
C SER A 86 19.11 -17.55 -15.72
N ILE A 87 18.25 -16.53 -15.55
CA ILE A 87 18.32 -15.62 -14.41
C ILE A 87 17.55 -16.25 -13.24
N ASN A 88 18.23 -16.49 -12.11
CA ASN A 88 17.60 -16.98 -10.88
C ASN A 88 16.37 -16.13 -10.55
N SER A 89 15.19 -16.75 -10.60
CA SER A 89 13.87 -16.13 -10.38
C SER A 89 13.74 -15.39 -9.05
N HIS A 90 14.59 -15.70 -8.07
CA HIS A 90 14.64 -15.01 -6.78
C HIS A 90 15.14 -13.56 -6.84
N LEU A 91 15.81 -13.13 -7.92
CA LEU A 91 16.37 -11.78 -8.05
C LEU A 91 15.55 -10.86 -8.97
N LEU A 92 14.49 -11.37 -9.61
CA LEU A 92 13.75 -10.65 -10.66
C LEU A 92 12.51 -9.86 -10.18
N GLU A 93 12.08 -9.94 -8.92
CA GLU A 93 10.80 -9.32 -8.51
C GLU A 93 10.80 -8.67 -7.10
N ILE A 94 11.78 -7.82 -6.79
CA ILE A 94 11.58 -6.85 -5.69
C ILE A 94 11.66 -5.44 -6.27
N GLU A 95 10.66 -5.08 -7.06
CA GLU A 95 10.37 -3.68 -7.31
C GLU A 95 9.71 -3.10 -6.06
N SER A 96 10.49 -2.32 -5.31
CA SER A 96 10.01 -1.55 -4.16
C SER A 96 9.76 -0.10 -4.56
N THR A 97 8.72 0.48 -3.98
CA THR A 97 8.40 1.90 -4.12
C THR A 97 8.81 2.60 -2.84
N ALA A 98 9.81 3.49 -2.92
CA ALA A 98 10.16 4.36 -1.79
C ALA A 98 8.99 5.30 -1.46
N LEU A 99 8.59 5.35 -0.18
CA LEU A 99 7.53 6.20 0.33
C LEU A 99 8.06 7.43 1.07
N SER A 100 9.23 7.30 1.72
CA SER A 100 9.94 8.43 2.33
C SER A 100 11.44 8.27 2.16
N TRP A 101 12.10 9.37 1.80
CA TRP A 101 13.55 9.44 1.64
C TRP A 101 14.11 10.78 2.10
N GLY A 102 15.39 10.81 2.40
CA GLY A 102 16.10 11.99 2.86
C GLY A 102 17.44 12.16 2.15
N VAL A 103 17.79 13.41 1.88
CA VAL A 103 19.08 13.82 1.31
C VAL A 103 19.78 14.68 2.34
N PHE A 104 20.97 14.24 2.76
CA PHE A 104 21.72 14.85 3.86
C PHE A 104 23.13 15.22 3.42
N PRO A 105 23.74 16.29 3.98
CA PRO A 105 25.12 16.64 3.68
C PRO A 105 26.08 15.48 3.95
N SER A 106 27.01 15.26 3.01
CA SER A 106 28.08 14.25 3.13
C SER A 106 27.60 12.83 3.38
N SER A 107 26.36 12.51 3.03
CA SER A 107 25.75 11.18 3.22
C SER A 107 25.03 10.73 1.95
N PRO A 108 24.95 9.42 1.67
CA PRO A 108 24.08 8.89 0.64
C PRO A 108 22.60 9.22 0.90
N VAL A 109 21.76 9.11 -0.13
CA VAL A 109 20.31 9.16 0.02
C VAL A 109 19.86 8.00 0.92
N ILE A 110 19.03 8.31 1.92
CA ILE A 110 18.47 7.32 2.85
C ILE A 110 16.99 7.16 2.54
N GLN A 111 16.51 5.92 2.45
CA GLN A 111 15.08 5.60 2.33
C GLN A 111 14.61 5.05 3.68
N SER A 112 13.72 5.76 4.38
CA SER A 112 13.23 5.36 5.71
C SER A 112 11.99 4.48 5.62
N ALA A 113 11.21 4.59 4.55
CA ALA A 113 10.02 3.82 4.30
C ALA A 113 9.90 3.44 2.82
N LEU A 114 9.54 2.19 2.57
CA LEU A 114 9.26 1.64 1.25
C LEU A 114 8.09 0.65 1.33
N ILE A 115 7.53 0.32 0.18
CA ILE A 115 6.55 -0.75 0.01
C ILE A 115 6.98 -1.67 -1.12
N ASP A 116 6.78 -2.97 -0.95
CA ASP A 116 7.03 -3.99 -1.97
C ASP A 116 5.97 -5.09 -1.89
N LYS A 117 5.90 -5.91 -2.95
CA LYS A 117 4.88 -6.96 -3.11
C LYS A 117 4.93 -8.02 -2.01
N LEU A 118 6.13 -8.41 -1.57
CA LEU A 118 6.32 -9.50 -0.62
C LEU A 118 5.87 -9.06 0.78
N ASN A 119 6.37 -7.92 1.24
CA ASN A 119 5.99 -7.34 2.53
C ASN A 119 4.50 -6.99 2.57
N PHE A 120 3.96 -6.43 1.49
CA PHE A 120 2.52 -6.18 1.40
C PHE A 120 1.70 -7.46 1.49
N GLY A 121 2.14 -8.57 0.90
CA GLY A 121 1.45 -9.86 0.97
C GLY A 121 1.37 -10.43 2.38
N TYR A 122 2.47 -10.39 3.13
CA TYR A 122 2.46 -10.82 4.53
C TYR A 122 1.57 -9.92 5.38
N TRP A 123 1.71 -8.59 5.22
CA TRP A 123 0.89 -7.62 5.93
C TRP A 123 -0.60 -7.78 5.60
N SER A 124 -0.97 -7.96 4.33
CA SER A 124 -2.38 -8.07 3.95
C SER A 124 -3.05 -9.29 4.58
N LYS A 125 -2.33 -10.41 4.65
CA LYS A 125 -2.80 -11.62 5.32
C LYS A 125 -3.06 -11.38 6.80
N GLU A 126 -2.09 -10.78 7.51
CA GLU A 126 -2.25 -10.47 8.93
C GLU A 126 -3.39 -9.46 9.17
N ALA A 127 -3.42 -8.38 8.40
CA ALA A 127 -4.43 -7.33 8.52
C ALA A 127 -5.86 -7.87 8.29
N ILE A 128 -6.06 -8.74 7.29
CA ILE A 128 -7.37 -9.37 7.05
C ILE A 128 -7.72 -10.35 8.16
N GLN A 129 -6.75 -11.12 8.68
CA GLN A 129 -6.97 -12.06 9.78
C GLN A 129 -7.37 -11.37 11.09
N LEU A 130 -6.98 -10.11 11.31
CA LEU A 130 -7.45 -9.35 12.47
C LEU A 130 -8.99 -9.29 12.53
N TRP A 131 -9.70 -9.21 11.39
CA TRP A 131 -11.17 -9.27 11.40
C TRP A 131 -11.70 -10.55 12.06
N ARG A 132 -11.04 -11.69 11.83
CA ARG A 132 -11.41 -12.98 12.46
C ARG A 132 -11.16 -12.99 13.97
N VAL A 133 -10.08 -12.34 14.41
CA VAL A 133 -9.81 -12.17 15.85
C VAL A 133 -10.96 -11.38 16.50
N TRP A 134 -11.40 -10.29 15.87
CA TRP A 134 -12.53 -9.50 16.35
C TRP A 134 -13.84 -10.30 16.33
N ALA A 135 -14.10 -11.04 15.26
CA ALA A 135 -15.27 -11.92 15.15
C ALA A 135 -15.34 -12.95 16.28
N SER A 136 -14.19 -13.54 16.65
CA SER A 136 -14.09 -14.51 17.75
C SER A 136 -14.45 -13.90 19.10
N GLN A 137 -13.93 -12.71 19.42
CA GLN A 137 -14.23 -12.02 20.67
C GLN A 137 -15.72 -11.66 20.77
N ILE A 138 -16.28 -11.12 19.69
CA ILE A 138 -17.70 -10.71 19.63
C ILE A 138 -18.64 -11.92 19.62
N GLY A 139 -18.20 -13.05 19.07
CA GLY A 139 -18.96 -14.30 19.03
C GLY A 139 -19.33 -14.89 20.39
N SER A 140 -18.61 -14.50 21.44
CA SER A 140 -19.00 -14.84 22.81
C SER A 140 -20.31 -14.16 23.26
N PHE A 141 -20.69 -13.06 22.60
CA PHE A 141 -21.89 -12.27 22.91
C PHE A 141 -23.00 -12.40 21.85
N SER A 142 -22.64 -12.45 20.55
CA SER A 142 -23.62 -12.61 19.46
C SER A 142 -23.04 -13.45 18.32
N LYS A 143 -23.77 -14.50 17.95
CA LYS A 143 -23.42 -15.36 16.81
C LYS A 143 -23.62 -14.62 15.48
N GLU A 144 -24.65 -13.78 15.40
CA GLU A 144 -25.02 -13.00 14.23
C GLU A 144 -23.93 -11.97 13.92
N SER A 145 -23.46 -11.22 14.94
CA SER A 145 -22.35 -10.27 14.77
C SER A 145 -21.05 -10.96 14.38
N LYS A 146 -20.76 -12.14 14.94
CA LYS A 146 -19.61 -12.95 14.51
C LYS A 146 -19.72 -13.33 13.04
N GLN A 147 -20.86 -13.86 12.60
CA GLN A 147 -21.09 -14.24 11.21
C GLN A 147 -20.95 -13.06 10.24
N PHE A 148 -21.43 -11.88 10.65
CA PHE A 148 -21.26 -10.67 9.87
C PHE A 148 -19.77 -10.31 9.69
N ILE A 149 -19.00 -10.25 10.77
CA ILE A 149 -17.56 -9.89 10.70
C ILE A 149 -16.76 -10.96 9.94
N ASP A 150 -17.11 -12.22 10.15
CA ASP A 150 -16.58 -13.35 9.38
C ASP A 150 -16.80 -13.14 7.86
N SER A 151 -18.01 -12.73 7.45
CA SER A 151 -18.33 -12.43 6.05
C SER A 151 -17.58 -11.21 5.49
N VAL A 152 -17.26 -10.22 6.34
CA VAL A 152 -16.41 -9.09 5.96
C VAL A 152 -15.00 -9.59 5.66
N ALA A 153 -14.42 -10.41 6.54
CA ALA A 153 -13.09 -10.97 6.33
C ALA A 153 -12.98 -11.80 5.02
N ASP A 154 -14.06 -12.48 4.62
CA ASP A 154 -14.13 -13.27 3.38
C ASP A 154 -14.19 -12.44 2.10
N SER A 155 -14.70 -11.21 2.16
CA SER A 155 -15.04 -10.40 0.98
C SER A 155 -14.24 -9.10 0.86
N VAL A 156 -13.50 -8.72 1.89
CA VAL A 156 -12.78 -7.44 1.92
C VAL A 156 -11.47 -7.51 1.15
N TYR A 157 -11.14 -6.42 0.48
CA TYR A 157 -9.80 -6.14 -0.02
C TYR A 157 -9.09 -5.19 0.92
N LEU A 158 -7.82 -5.46 1.20
CA LEU A 158 -6.87 -4.46 1.64
C LEU A 158 -6.30 -3.77 0.39
N ILE A 159 -6.36 -2.44 0.32
CA ILE A 159 -5.87 -1.64 -0.80
C ILE A 159 -4.87 -0.62 -0.28
N ASN A 160 -3.71 -0.54 -0.91
CA ASN A 160 -2.71 0.50 -0.74
C ASN A 160 -2.50 1.24 -2.08
N ILE A 161 -2.64 2.56 -2.07
CA ILE A 161 -2.46 3.42 -3.26
C ILE A 161 -1.41 4.47 -2.93
N VAL A 162 -0.42 4.61 -3.81
CA VAL A 162 0.67 5.58 -3.73
C VAL A 162 0.54 6.53 -4.92
N ALA A 163 0.51 7.85 -4.67
CA ALA A 163 0.71 8.83 -5.73
C ALA A 163 2.21 9.03 -5.94
N ASN A 164 2.68 8.77 -7.15
CA ASN A 164 4.11 8.72 -7.45
C ASN A 164 4.75 10.11 -7.56
N ASP A 165 3.95 11.11 -7.95
CA ASP A 165 4.35 12.52 -8.01
C ASP A 165 4.15 13.20 -6.64
N TYR A 166 5.22 13.23 -5.85
CA TYR A 166 5.22 13.85 -4.52
C TYR A 166 5.06 15.38 -4.56
N LYS A 167 5.15 16.01 -5.74
CA LYS A 167 4.97 17.45 -5.91
C LYS A 167 3.52 17.88 -6.02
N THR A 168 2.60 16.93 -6.18
CA THR A 168 1.15 17.17 -6.30
C THR A 168 0.41 16.52 -5.13
N PRO A 169 0.51 17.07 -3.90
CA PRO A 169 0.00 16.44 -2.66
C PRO A 169 -1.50 16.16 -2.68
N GLU A 170 -2.28 16.97 -3.39
CA GLU A 170 -3.74 16.84 -3.49
C GLU A 170 -4.19 15.73 -4.46
N LYS A 171 -3.31 15.27 -5.35
CA LYS A 171 -3.68 14.41 -6.48
C LYS A 171 -4.37 13.12 -6.06
N LEU A 172 -3.86 12.46 -5.02
CA LEU A 172 -4.44 11.21 -4.49
C LEU A 172 -5.85 11.43 -3.93
N PHE A 173 -6.04 12.50 -3.15
CA PHE A 173 -7.32 12.77 -2.51
C PHE A 173 -8.36 13.29 -3.50
N CYS A 174 -7.95 14.09 -4.49
CA CYS A 174 -8.82 14.50 -5.60
C CYS A 174 -9.28 13.28 -6.41
N PHE A 175 -8.35 12.39 -6.78
CA PHE A 175 -8.64 11.13 -7.46
C PHE A 175 -9.69 10.29 -6.73
N LEU A 176 -9.57 10.16 -5.40
CA LEU A 176 -10.55 9.39 -4.61
C LEU A 176 -11.90 10.09 -4.49
N ARG A 177 -11.95 11.43 -4.51
CA ARG A 177 -13.20 12.20 -4.40
C ARG A 177 -14.04 12.15 -5.67
N GLU A 178 -13.43 12.06 -6.84
CA GLU A 178 -14.20 12.04 -8.11
C GLU A 178 -15.08 10.79 -8.26
N GLU A 179 -14.80 9.75 -7.48
CA GLU A 179 -15.48 8.45 -7.56
C GLU A 179 -16.53 8.18 -6.47
N PHE A 180 -16.61 9.03 -5.42
CA PHE A 180 -17.52 8.92 -4.26
C PHE A 180 -18.09 10.27 -3.83
#